data_AF-A0A0J6VKK0-F1
#
_entry.id   AF-A0A0J6VKK0-F1
#
_cell.length_a   1.000
_cell.length_b   1.000
_cell.length_c   1.000
_cell.angle_alpha   90.00
_cell.angle_beta   90.00
_cell.angle_gamma   90.00
#
_symmetry.space_group_name_H-M   'P 1'
#
loop_
_entity.id
_entity.type
_entity.pdbx_description
1 polymer ?
#
loop_
_entity_poly.entity_id
_entity_poly.type
_entity_poly.pdbx_seq_one_letter_code
_entity_poly.pdbx_strand_id
1 'polypeptide(L)'
;MSVPLHDYVVKWWGGLNDEQRSRVKQAAQRAGEQHDVSLAGVQVLIDTRCPVGPVGTKWDENPEYAWTWPESLRQFILDQE
;
A
#
# COMPACT_ATOMS: atom_id res chain seq x y z
N MET A 1 -12.90 11.99 -9.85
CA MET A 1 -13.78 11.38 -8.84
C MET A 1 -12.94 10.37 -8.09
N SER A 2 -12.73 10.53 -6.79
CA SER A 2 -11.97 9.56 -5.98
C SER A 2 -12.82 8.29 -5.84
N VAL A 3 -12.26 7.12 -6.16
CA VAL A 3 -12.96 5.85 -6.00
C VAL A 3 -13.16 5.62 -4.49
N PRO A 4 -14.39 5.42 -4.01
CA PRO A 4 -14.62 5.18 -2.59
C PRO A 4 -13.80 3.97 -2.14
N LEU A 5 -13.09 4.12 -1.02
CA LEU A 5 -12.32 3.04 -0.45
C LEU A 5 -13.28 1.91 -0.09
N HIS A 6 -13.05 0.73 -0.63
CA HIS A 6 -13.99 -0.37 -0.43
C HIS A 6 -13.94 -0.88 1.02
N ASP A 7 -15.11 -1.24 1.58
CA ASP A 7 -15.31 -1.73 2.95
C ASP A 7 -14.35 -2.85 3.38
N TYR A 8 -13.86 -3.65 2.42
CA TYR A 8 -12.89 -4.71 2.69
C TYR A 8 -11.53 -4.18 3.18
N VAL A 9 -11.12 -2.97 2.78
CA VAL A 9 -9.87 -2.35 3.25
C VAL A 9 -10.02 -1.90 4.70
N VAL A 10 -11.16 -1.31 5.06
CA VAL A 10 -11.44 -0.89 6.44
C VAL A 10 -11.46 -2.11 7.37
N LYS A 11 -12.11 -3.20 6.96
CA LYS A 11 -12.14 -4.46 7.72
C LYS A 11 -10.75 -5.09 7.86
N TRP A 12 -9.97 -5.09 6.78
CA TRP A 12 -8.58 -5.55 6.81
C TRP A 12 -7.76 -4.77 7.83
N TRP A 13 -7.78 -3.44 7.76
CA TRP A 13 -7.06 -2.58 8.69
C TRP A 13 -7.47 -2.79 10.16
N GLY A 14 -8.78 -2.92 10.39
CA GLY A 14 -9.34 -3.24 11.71
C GLY A 14 -8.86 -4.58 12.27
N GLY A 15 -8.58 -5.56 11.41
CA GLY A 15 -8.08 -6.89 11.79
C GLY A 15 -6.58 -6.99 12.03
N LEU A 16 -5.79 -5.95 11.69
CA LEU A 16 -4.35 -5.92 11.95
C LEU A 16 -4.05 -5.62 13.42
N ASN A 17 -3.00 -6.25 13.95
CA ASN A 17 -2.43 -5.87 15.25
C ASN A 17 -1.53 -4.62 15.13
N ASP A 18 -1.12 -4.05 16.26
CA ASP A 18 -0.36 -2.79 16.30
C ASP A 18 0.98 -2.87 15.55
N GLU A 19 1.67 -4.01 15.63
CA GLU A 19 2.92 -4.24 14.91
C GLU A 19 2.71 -4.25 13.39
N GLN A 20 1.68 -4.96 12.92
CA GLN A 20 1.31 -5.01 11.51
C GLN A 20 0.88 -3.64 11.00
N ARG A 21 0.08 -2.90 11.78
CA ARG A 21 -0.32 -1.52 11.44
C ARG A 21 0.88 -0.60 11.32
N SER A 22 1.84 -0.70 12.24
CA SER A 22 3.08 0.09 12.21
C SER A 22 3.90 -0.21 10.94
N ARG A 23 4.09 -1.49 10.60
CA ARG A 23 4.80 -1.90 9.37
C ARG A 23 4.12 -1.38 8.11
N VAL A 24 2.79 -1.44 8.06
CA VAL A 24 2.00 -0.94 6.92
C VAL A 24 2.08 0.59 6.82
N LYS A 25 1.96 1.34 7.93
CA LYS A 25 2.14 2.81 7.91
C LYS A 25 3.53 3.21 7.41
N GLN A 26 4.58 2.55 7.88
CA GLN A 26 5.95 2.83 7.42
C GLN A 26 6.13 2.57 5.92
N ALA A 27 5.57 1.48 5.40
CA ALA A 27 5.59 1.21 3.97
C ALA A 27 4.82 2.28 3.16
N ALA A 28 3.66 2.74 3.67
CA ALA A 28 2.85 3.78 3.06
C ALA A 28 3.58 5.13 2.97
N GLN A 29 4.30 5.50 4.03
CA GLN A 29 5.07 6.75 4.11
C GLN A 29 6.20 6.76 3.08
N ARG A 30 7.00 5.70 3.04
CA ARG A 30 8.12 5.55 2.08
C ARG A 30 7.63 5.57 0.63
N ALA A 31 6.49 4.92 0.34
CA ALA A 31 5.90 4.94 -0.98
C ALA A 31 5.48 6.36 -1.43
N GLY A 32 5.05 7.21 -0.49
CA GLY A 32 4.73 8.62 -0.76
C GLY A 32 5.96 9.48 -1.05
N GLU A 33 7.10 9.20 -0.42
CA GLU A 33 8.35 9.93 -0.63
C GLU A 33 9.03 9.56 -1.94
N GLN A 34 8.99 8.27 -2.31
CA GLN A 34 9.70 7.74 -3.48
C GLN A 34 8.82 7.61 -4.73
N HIS A 35 7.50 7.80 -4.61
CA HIS A 35 6.50 7.43 -5.63
C HIS A 35 6.66 5.99 -6.15
N ASP A 36 7.34 5.14 -5.39
CA ASP A 36 7.63 3.74 -5.71
C ASP A 36 7.61 2.93 -4.41
N VAL A 37 7.16 1.70 -4.54
CA VAL A 37 6.98 0.74 -3.48
C VAL A 37 8.05 -0.29 -3.69
N SER A 38 9.15 -0.14 -2.95
CA SER A 38 10.19 -1.16 -2.89
C SER A 38 9.58 -2.57 -2.69
N LEU A 39 10.29 -3.61 -3.11
CA LEU A 39 9.87 -5.01 -2.90
C LEU A 39 9.47 -5.29 -1.44
N ALA A 40 10.12 -4.63 -0.47
CA ALA A 40 9.76 -4.73 0.94
C ALA A 40 8.34 -4.19 1.23
N GLY A 41 7.94 -3.07 0.61
CA GLY A 41 6.59 -2.52 0.74
C GLY A 41 5.53 -3.39 0.05
N VAL A 42 5.88 -4.05 -1.06
CA VAL A 42 5.01 -5.06 -1.69
C VAL A 42 4.83 -6.27 -0.77
N GLN A 43 5.92 -6.75 -0.17
CA GLN A 43 5.88 -7.87 0.76
C GLN A 43 5.00 -7.58 1.97
N VAL A 44 5.00 -6.34 2.49
CA VAL A 44 4.12 -5.94 3.59
C VAL A 44 2.64 -6.10 3.22
N LEU A 45 2.22 -5.74 2.00
CA LEU A 45 0.84 -5.95 1.54
C LEU A 45 0.49 -7.44 1.44
N ILE A 46 1.43 -8.27 0.99
CA ILE A 46 1.24 -9.73 0.88
C ILE A 46 1.13 -10.36 2.28
N ASP A 47 2.06 -10.04 3.18
CA ASP A 47 2.13 -10.62 4.53
C ASP A 47 0.90 -10.25 5.37
N THR A 48 0.40 -9.02 5.19
CA THR A 48 -0.83 -8.55 5.85
C THR A 48 -2.11 -8.95 5.13
N ARG A 49 -2.00 -9.62 3.98
CA ARG A 49 -3.14 -10.03 3.13
C ARG A 49 -4.05 -8.86 2.78
N CYS A 50 -3.44 -7.74 2.38
CA CYS A 50 -4.18 -6.57 1.94
C CYS A 50 -5.07 -6.96 0.74
N PRO A 51 -6.38 -6.66 0.77
CA PRO A 51 -7.29 -7.00 -0.32
C PRO A 51 -7.06 -6.16 -1.59
N VAL A 52 -6.21 -5.13 -1.50
CA VAL A 52 -5.81 -4.28 -2.63
C VAL A 52 -4.32 -4.49 -2.88
N GLY A 53 -3.99 -5.02 -4.06
CA GLY A 53 -2.60 -5.24 -4.47
C GLY A 53 -1.90 -3.94 -4.92
N PRO A 54 -0.56 -3.93 -4.97
CA PRO A 54 0.19 -2.84 -5.57
C PRO A 54 -0.10 -2.77 -7.08
N VAL A 55 -0.05 -1.56 -7.64
CA VAL A 55 -0.14 -1.31 -9.07
C VAL A 55 1.26 -1.40 -9.66
N GLY A 56 1.51 -2.45 -10.43
CA GLY A 56 2.77 -2.62 -11.16
C GLY A 56 2.68 -2.00 -12.53
N THR A 57 3.57 -1.06 -12.84
CA THR A 57 3.78 -0.62 -14.22
C THR A 57 5.17 -1.05 -14.65
N LYS A 58 5.24 -1.86 -15.72
CA LYS A 58 6.50 -2.20 -16.38
C LYS A 58 6.70 -1.24 -17.54
N TRP A 59 7.82 -0.54 -17.56
CA TRP A 59 8.17 0.38 -18.65
C TRP A 59 9.23 -0.27 -19.54
N ASP A 60 9.14 -0.13 -20.87
CA ASP A 60 10.12 -0.74 -21.78
C ASP A 60 11.55 -0.21 -21.57
N GLU A 61 11.67 1.04 -21.11
CA GLU A 61 12.95 1.71 -20.87
C GLU A 61 13.56 1.41 -19.49
N ASN A 62 12.79 0.80 -18.58
CA ASN A 62 13.24 0.43 -17.25
C ASN A 62 12.84 -1.01 -16.94
N PRO A 63 13.77 -1.98 -16.98
CA PRO A 63 13.43 -3.40 -16.89
C PRO A 63 12.84 -3.81 -15.53
N GLU A 64 12.98 -2.96 -14.52
CA GLU A 64 12.38 -3.13 -13.19
C GLU A 64 10.92 -2.66 -13.17
N TYR A 65 10.06 -3.42 -12.49
CA TYR A 65 8.67 -2.99 -12.25
C TYR A 65 8.67 -1.79 -11.30
N ALA A 66 8.07 -0.67 -11.72
CA ALA A 66 7.71 0.40 -10.80
C ALA A 66 6.40 -0.02 -10.12
N TRP A 67 6.44 -0.24 -8.81
CA TRP A 67 5.27 -0.62 -8.04
C TRP A 67 4.75 0.61 -7.32
N THR A 68 3.46 0.90 -7.39
CA THR A 68 2.87 2.02 -6.66
C THR A 68 1.69 1.52 -5.84
N TRP A 69 1.40 2.20 -4.73
CA TRP A 69 0.15 1.96 -4.03
C TRP A 69 -0.95 2.78 -4.67
N PRO A 70 -2.19 2.26 -4.74
CA PRO A 70 -3.34 3.10 -5.03
C PRO A 70 -3.37 4.28 -4.06
N GLU A 71 -3.52 5.49 -4.59
CA GLU A 71 -3.46 6.73 -3.80
C GLU A 71 -4.48 6.71 -2.65
N SER A 72 -5.68 6.21 -2.91
CA SER A 72 -6.76 6.09 -1.91
C SER A 72 -6.39 5.16 -0.75
N LEU A 73 -5.74 4.02 -1.03
CA LEU A 73 -5.25 3.10 0.01
C LEU A 73 -4.18 3.76 0.87
N ARG A 74 -3.22 4.44 0.22
CA ARG A 74 -2.13 5.13 0.92
C ARG A 74 -2.68 6.21 1.85
N GLN A 75 -3.55 7.08 1.35
CA GLN A 75 -4.17 8.14 2.15
C GLN A 75 -4.96 7.56 3.33
N PHE A 76 -5.79 6.56 3.09
CA PHE A 76 -6.55 5.90 4.17
C PHE A 76 -5.64 5.43 5.32
N ILE A 77 -4.51 4.79 5.02
CA ILE A 77 -3.56 4.28 6.01
C ILE A 77 -2.88 5.42 6.78
N LEU A 78 -2.52 6.50 6.08
CA LEU A 78 -1.85 7.66 6.67
C LEU A 78 -2.79 8.49 7.56
N ASP A 79 -4.08 8.49 7.27
CA ASP A 79 -5.11 9.19 8.04
C ASP A 79 -5.51 8.46 9.34
N GLN A 80 -5.04 7.22 9.57
CA GLN A 80 -5.29 6.51 10.81
C GLN A 80 -4.38 7.04 11.91
N GLU A 81 -4.94 7.40 13.07
CA GLU A 81 -4.17 7.75 14.27
C GLU A 81 -3.30 6.56 14.76
#